data_AF-A0A8T5QFX5-F1
#
_entry.id   AF-A0A8T5QFX5-F1
#
_cell.length_a   1.000
_cell.length_b   1.000
_cell.length_c   1.000
_cell.angle_alpha   90.00
_cell.angle_beta   90.00
_cell.angle_gamma   90.00
#
_symmetry.space_group_name_H-M   'P 1'
#
loop_
_entity.id
_entity.type
_entity.pdbx_description
1 polymer ?
#
loop_
_entity_poly.entity_id
_entity_poly.type
_entity_poly.pdbx_seq_one_letter_code
_entity_poly.pdbx_strand_id
1 'polypeptide(L)'
;MPKSLRHRLLEKGWSEQEIEKTMSLMYSEDKRTKQAGFVKATHPIIYWVGLVVAIIGNLLLAVTLIPFLMILNSIQLYIILGIVGFVFGGLFNVILKDIEQVDQTHHVVAGIFIPAIALITVYIMTTVANRFNEVINNPNPHNAIILSIIYLVCFSAPYFIYKIKDLVWHKKQKAPPAAA
;
A
#
# COMPACT_ATOMS: atom_id res chain seq x y z
N MET A 1 -28.51 -0.52 -30.00
CA MET A 1 -28.60 -0.30 -28.54
C MET A 1 -28.29 -1.61 -27.83
N PRO A 2 -27.60 -1.60 -26.68
CA PRO A 2 -27.39 -2.83 -25.90
C PRO A 2 -28.75 -3.43 -25.50
N LYS A 3 -28.93 -4.73 -25.74
CA LYS A 3 -30.17 -5.45 -25.38
C LYS A 3 -30.35 -5.43 -23.86
N SER A 4 -31.60 -5.29 -23.40
CA SER A 4 -31.91 -5.31 -21.96
C SER A 4 -31.58 -6.69 -21.34
N LEU A 5 -31.26 -6.71 -20.05
CA LEU A 5 -30.93 -7.95 -19.31
C LEU A 5 -32.04 -9.01 -19.46
N ARG A 6 -33.31 -8.57 -19.40
CA ARG A 6 -34.50 -9.40 -19.63
C ARG A 6 -34.46 -10.09 -20.99
N HIS A 7 -34.13 -9.37 -22.06
CA HIS A 7 -34.07 -9.92 -23.41
C HIS A 7 -32.95 -10.96 -23.55
N ARG A 8 -31.81 -10.76 -22.88
CA ARG A 8 -30.71 -11.73 -22.87
C ARG A 8 -31.04 -13.01 -22.11
N LEU A 9 -31.88 -12.94 -21.08
CA LEU A 9 -32.31 -14.11 -20.31
C LEU A 9 -33.35 -14.91 -21.10
N LEU A 10 -34.26 -14.24 -21.80
CA LEU A 10 -35.20 -14.87 -22.73
C LEU A 10 -34.46 -15.61 -23.87
N GLU A 11 -33.43 -15.00 -24.46
CA GLU A 11 -32.61 -15.65 -25.50
C GLU A 11 -31.85 -16.88 -25.00
N LYS A 12 -31.63 -16.99 -23.69
CA LYS A 12 -31.01 -18.16 -23.04
C LYS A 12 -32.02 -19.25 -22.67
N GLY A 13 -33.29 -19.09 -23.02
CA GLY A 13 -34.34 -20.08 -22.74
C GLY A 13 -34.89 -20.04 -21.31
N TRP A 14 -34.69 -18.93 -20.59
CA TRP A 14 -35.28 -18.77 -19.26
C TRP A 14 -36.77 -18.47 -19.38
N SER A 15 -37.57 -19.06 -18.50
CA SER A 15 -39.00 -18.76 -18.44
C SER A 15 -39.23 -17.36 -17.86
N GLU A 16 -40.33 -16.72 -18.29
CA GLU A 16 -40.72 -15.40 -17.78
C GLU A 16 -40.87 -15.38 -16.24
N GLN A 17 -41.33 -16.48 -15.64
CA GLN A 17 -41.45 -16.61 -14.19
C GLN A 17 -40.08 -16.64 -13.49
N GLU A 18 -39.08 -17.33 -14.07
CA GLU A 18 -37.71 -17.34 -13.53
C GLU A 18 -37.04 -15.99 -13.67
N ILE A 19 -37.29 -15.29 -14.77
CA ILE A 19 -36.78 -13.93 -14.99
C ILE A 19 -37.38 -12.98 -13.94
N GLU A 20 -38.69 -13.01 -13.74
CA GLU A 20 -39.37 -12.13 -12.79
C GLU A 20 -38.95 -12.42 -11.34
N LYS A 21 -38.80 -13.70 -10.99
CA LYS A 21 -38.26 -14.12 -9.69
C LYS A 21 -36.81 -13.68 -9.50
N THR A 22 -35.98 -13.77 -10.54
CA THR A 22 -34.59 -13.35 -10.47
C THR A 22 -34.46 -11.84 -10.38
N MET A 23 -35.27 -11.09 -11.14
CA MET A 23 -35.32 -9.63 -11.10
C MET A 23 -35.80 -9.15 -9.72
N SER A 24 -36.88 -9.70 -9.18
CA SER A 24 -37.33 -9.37 -7.82
C SER A 24 -36.30 -9.72 -6.74
N LEU A 25 -35.55 -10.81 -6.89
CA LEU A 25 -34.44 -11.14 -5.99
C LEU A 25 -33.21 -10.22 -6.16
N MET A 26 -32.95 -9.69 -7.36
CA MET A 26 -31.84 -8.75 -7.63
C MET A 26 -32.15 -7.32 -7.20
N TYR A 27 -33.41 -6.90 -7.36
CA TYR A 27 -33.88 -5.55 -7.08
C TYR A 27 -34.62 -5.42 -5.74
N SER A 28 -34.75 -6.49 -4.96
CA SER A 28 -35.30 -6.40 -3.60
C SER A 28 -34.43 -5.47 -2.74
N GLU A 29 -35.06 -4.43 -2.21
CA GLU A 29 -34.38 -3.38 -1.43
C GLU A 29 -33.66 -3.93 -0.19
N ASP A 30 -34.15 -5.04 0.37
CA ASP A 30 -33.56 -5.75 1.51
C ASP A 30 -32.14 -6.30 1.26
N LYS A 31 -31.84 -6.75 0.03
CA LYS A 31 -30.49 -7.22 -0.31
C LYS A 31 -29.54 -6.06 -0.57
N ARG A 32 -30.03 -4.99 -1.21
CA ARG A 32 -29.24 -3.76 -1.43
C ARG A 32 -28.84 -3.08 -0.13
N THR A 33 -29.76 -2.99 0.84
CA THR A 33 -29.48 -2.38 2.16
C THR A 33 -28.57 -3.24 3.03
N LYS A 34 -28.76 -4.57 3.08
CA LYS A 34 -27.84 -5.47 3.79
C LYS A 34 -26.45 -5.52 3.17
N GLN A 35 -26.32 -5.56 1.84
CA GLN A 35 -25.02 -5.45 1.18
C GLN A 35 -24.38 -4.08 1.40
N ALA A 36 -25.15 -2.98 1.31
CA ALA A 36 -24.61 -1.64 1.54
C ALA A 36 -24.13 -1.43 2.98
N GLY A 37 -24.84 -1.97 3.97
CA GLY A 37 -24.44 -1.93 5.37
C GLY A 37 -23.20 -2.79 5.67
N PHE A 38 -23.11 -3.99 5.10
CA PHE A 38 -21.96 -4.87 5.26
C PHE A 38 -20.70 -4.30 4.58
N VAL A 39 -20.85 -3.72 3.40
CA VAL A 39 -19.77 -3.01 2.69
C VAL A 39 -19.31 -1.81 3.53
N LYS A 40 -20.21 -0.97 4.05
CA LYS A 40 -19.85 0.16 4.92
C LYS A 40 -19.10 -0.23 6.19
N ALA A 41 -19.44 -1.35 6.83
CA ALA A 41 -18.82 -1.78 8.08
C ALA A 41 -17.47 -2.48 7.90
N THR A 42 -17.19 -3.06 6.73
CA THR A 42 -15.89 -3.71 6.45
C THR A 42 -14.79 -2.71 6.08
N HIS A 43 -15.14 -1.53 5.55
CA HIS A 43 -14.17 -0.51 5.15
C HIS A 43 -13.20 -0.09 6.29
N PRO A 44 -13.66 0.24 7.52
CA PRO A 44 -12.75 0.64 8.60
C PRO A 44 -11.89 -0.52 9.12
N ILE A 45 -12.41 -1.74 9.15
CA ILE A 45 -11.68 -2.90 9.68
C ILE A 45 -10.50 -3.23 8.76
N ILE A 46 -10.72 -3.26 7.44
CA ILE A 46 -9.67 -3.53 6.45
C ILE A 46 -8.57 -2.46 6.55
N TYR A 47 -8.96 -1.19 6.72
CA TYR A 47 -8.02 -0.09 6.96
C TYR A 47 -7.12 -0.37 8.17
N TRP A 48 -7.71 -0.63 9.34
CA TRP A 48 -6.96 -0.83 10.58
C TRP A 48 -6.10 -2.09 10.56
N VAL A 49 -6.61 -3.18 10.00
CA VAL A 49 -5.84 -4.43 9.83
C VAL A 49 -4.66 -4.20 8.89
N GLY A 50 -4.85 -3.52 7.77
CA GLY A 50 -3.76 -3.17 6.85
C GLY A 50 -2.69 -2.32 7.52
N LEU A 51 -3.10 -1.34 8.34
CA LEU A 51 -2.19 -0.51 9.14
C LEU A 51 -1.37 -1.33 10.14
N VAL A 52 -2.02 -2.24 10.87
CA VAL A 52 -1.37 -3.13 11.84
C VAL A 52 -0.39 -4.07 11.15
N VAL A 53 -0.79 -4.69 10.04
CA VAL A 53 0.09 -5.55 9.23
C VAL A 53 1.30 -4.78 8.74
N ALA A 54 1.11 -3.54 8.28
CA ALA A 54 2.18 -2.65 7.87
C ALA A 54 3.16 -2.37 9.03
N ILE A 55 2.66 -2.04 10.22
CA ILE A 55 3.52 -1.80 11.40
C ILE A 55 4.32 -3.06 11.77
N ILE A 56 3.67 -4.22 11.83
CA ILE A 56 4.31 -5.50 12.17
C ILE A 56 5.37 -5.86 11.12
N GLY A 57 5.02 -5.77 9.84
CA GLY A 57 5.95 -6.06 8.74
C GLY A 57 7.19 -5.16 8.78
N ASN A 58 7.01 -3.88 9.11
CA ASN A 58 8.12 -2.95 9.28
C ASN A 58 9.03 -3.29 10.46
N LEU A 59 8.45 -3.70 11.59
CA LEU A 59 9.22 -4.11 12.77
C LEU A 59 10.02 -5.39 12.49
N LEU A 60 9.39 -6.38 11.86
CA LEU A 60 10.06 -7.62 11.45
C LEU A 60 11.23 -7.31 10.51
N LEU A 61 11.04 -6.42 9.54
CA LEU A 61 12.09 -5.98 8.63
C LEU A 61 13.29 -5.39 9.37
N ALA A 62 13.04 -4.49 10.33
CA ALA A 62 14.10 -3.89 11.14
C ALA A 62 14.91 -4.97 11.87
N VAL A 63 14.23 -5.95 12.47
CA VAL A 63 14.89 -7.07 13.19
C VAL A 63 15.67 -7.95 12.22
N THR A 64 15.10 -8.30 11.07
CA THR A 64 15.74 -9.13 10.05
C THR A 64 16.99 -8.47 9.47
N LEU A 65 17.06 -7.14 9.40
CA LEU A 65 18.23 -6.42 8.88
C LEU A 65 19.42 -6.39 9.84
N ILE A 66 19.21 -6.58 11.16
CA ILE A 66 20.28 -6.55 12.17
C ILE A 66 21.45 -7.49 11.84
N PRO A 67 21.27 -8.80 11.58
CA PRO A 67 22.38 -9.70 11.28
C PRO A 67 23.16 -9.28 10.02
N PHE A 68 22.50 -8.68 9.03
CA PHE A 68 23.16 -8.20 7.82
C PHE A 68 24.05 -6.98 8.09
N LEU A 69 23.64 -6.08 9.00
CA LEU A 69 24.46 -4.95 9.44
C LEU A 69 25.77 -5.40 10.11
N MET A 70 25.80 -6.61 10.67
CA MET A 70 26.96 -7.13 11.40
C MET A 70 27.94 -7.89 10.50
N ILE A 71 27.45 -8.57 9.47
CA ILE A 71 28.24 -9.51 8.68
C ILE A 71 28.79 -8.84 7.40
N LEU A 72 28.07 -7.87 6.85
CA LEU A 72 28.34 -7.35 5.52
C LEU A 72 29.27 -6.14 5.50
N ASN A 73 30.01 -6.00 4.41
CA ASN A 73 30.78 -4.79 4.14
C ASN A 73 29.85 -3.61 3.77
N SER A 74 30.31 -2.38 3.97
CA SER A 74 29.49 -1.16 3.75
C SER A 74 28.80 -1.12 2.38
N ILE A 75 29.51 -1.46 1.29
CA ILE A 75 28.93 -1.43 -0.07
C ILE A 75 27.83 -2.49 -0.23
N GLN A 76 28.08 -3.72 0.21
CA GLN A 76 27.10 -4.81 0.12
C GLN A 76 25.84 -4.48 0.92
N LEU A 77 26.06 -3.88 2.11
CA LEU A 77 24.99 -3.44 2.99
C LEU A 77 24.13 -2.36 2.33
N TYR A 78 24.73 -1.35 1.70
CA TYR A 78 24.00 -0.31 0.98
C TYR A 78 23.15 -0.87 -0.16
N ILE A 79 23.69 -1.82 -0.92
CA ILE A 79 22.95 -2.49 -2.01
C ILE A 79 21.76 -3.26 -1.47
N ILE A 80 21.97 -4.07 -0.42
CA ILE A 80 20.89 -4.86 0.19
C ILE A 80 19.83 -3.97 0.80
N LEU A 81 20.19 -2.93 1.55
CA LEU A 81 19.22 -1.97 2.07
C LEU A 81 18.46 -1.25 0.96
N GLY A 82 19.11 -0.91 -0.14
CA GLY A 82 18.44 -0.29 -1.29
C GLY A 82 17.40 -1.21 -1.91
N ILE A 83 17.76 -2.47 -2.17
CA ILE A 83 16.85 -3.49 -2.72
C ILE A 83 15.71 -3.77 -1.75
N VAL A 84 16.02 -4.05 -0.48
CA VAL A 84 15.02 -4.36 0.54
C VAL A 84 14.09 -3.18 0.76
N GLY A 85 14.63 -1.97 0.93
CA GLY A 85 13.86 -0.75 1.06
C GLY A 85 12.91 -0.56 -0.12
N PHE A 86 13.40 -0.70 -1.36
CA PHE A 86 12.57 -0.55 -2.55
C PHE A 86 11.46 -1.60 -2.65
N VAL A 87 11.77 -2.88 -2.40
CA VAL A 87 10.79 -3.98 -2.44
C VAL A 87 9.70 -3.78 -1.39
N PHE A 88 10.09 -3.52 -0.14
CA PHE A 88 9.13 -3.28 0.93
C PHE A 88 8.36 -1.98 0.72
N GLY A 89 9.00 -0.91 0.26
CA GLY A 89 8.33 0.33 -0.12
C GLY A 89 7.25 0.10 -1.18
N GLY A 90 7.51 -0.77 -2.16
CA GLY A 90 6.52 -1.18 -3.15
C GLY A 90 5.36 -1.96 -2.54
N LEU A 91 5.66 -2.90 -1.64
CA LEU A 91 4.65 -3.71 -0.94
C LEU A 91 3.74 -2.83 -0.07
N PHE A 92 4.30 -1.89 0.67
CA PHE A 92 3.54 -0.90 1.44
C PHE A 92 2.72 0.02 0.54
N ASN A 93 3.27 0.44 -0.61
CA ASN A 93 2.52 1.24 -1.56
C ASN A 93 1.29 0.47 -2.10
N VAL A 94 1.38 -0.85 -2.32
CA VAL A 94 0.22 -1.67 -2.69
C VAL A 94 -0.81 -1.71 -1.56
N ILE A 95 -0.39 -2.05 -0.34
CA ILE A 95 -1.28 -2.07 0.84
C ILE A 95 -1.99 -0.73 1.00
N LEU A 96 -1.24 0.37 0.89
CA LEU A 96 -1.79 1.70 1.07
C LEU A 96 -2.70 2.12 -0.07
N LYS A 97 -2.42 1.72 -1.30
CA LYS A 97 -3.32 1.96 -2.43
C LYS A 97 -4.65 1.25 -2.24
N ASP A 98 -4.63 0.01 -1.75
CA ASP A 98 -5.85 -0.74 -1.46
C ASP A 98 -6.64 -0.07 -0.32
N ILE A 99 -5.94 0.41 0.71
CA ILE A 99 -6.53 1.22 1.78
C ILE A 99 -7.12 2.54 1.25
N GLU A 100 -6.42 3.20 0.33
CA GLU A 100 -6.80 4.49 -0.28
C GLU A 100 -8.08 4.35 -1.13
N GLN A 101 -8.28 3.21 -1.78
CA GLN A 101 -9.49 2.90 -2.55
C GLN A 101 -10.70 2.59 -1.66
N VAL A 102 -10.46 2.10 -0.45
CA VAL A 102 -11.50 1.74 0.52
C VAL A 102 -12.11 2.99 1.14
N ASP A 103 -11.36 4.08 1.32
CA ASP A 103 -11.88 5.34 1.86
C ASP A 103 -11.15 6.57 1.31
N GLN A 104 -11.86 7.39 0.53
CA GLN A 104 -11.32 8.60 -0.10
C GLN A 104 -11.07 9.75 0.90
N THR A 105 -11.67 9.73 2.09
CA THR A 105 -11.49 10.81 3.07
C THR A 105 -10.13 10.79 3.76
N HIS A 106 -9.42 9.65 3.71
CA HIS A 106 -8.18 9.43 4.46
C HIS A 106 -6.90 9.49 3.61
N HIS A 107 -6.94 10.04 2.39
CA HIS A 107 -5.76 10.16 1.50
C HIS A 107 -4.54 10.83 2.15
N VAL A 108 -4.76 11.78 3.06
CA VAL A 108 -3.69 12.49 3.79
C VAL A 108 -2.95 11.57 4.76
N VAL A 109 -3.64 10.58 5.33
CA VAL A 109 -3.06 9.69 6.34
C VAL A 109 -1.97 8.82 5.73
N ALA A 110 -2.19 8.27 4.53
CA ALA A 110 -1.18 7.46 3.82
C ALA A 110 0.10 8.26 3.51
N GLY A 111 -0.04 9.55 3.14
CA GLY A 111 1.10 10.41 2.81
C GLY A 111 2.02 10.73 4.00
N ILE A 112 1.47 10.80 5.21
CA ILE A 112 2.24 11.02 6.45
C ILE A 112 2.72 9.69 7.04
N PHE A 113 1.92 8.63 6.91
CA PHE A 113 2.19 7.33 7.52
C PHE A 113 3.42 6.64 6.95
N ILE A 114 3.63 6.67 5.63
CA ILE A 114 4.81 6.08 4.97
C ILE A 114 6.13 6.67 5.50
N PRO A 115 6.35 8.00 5.43
CA PRO A 115 7.58 8.58 5.93
C PRO A 115 7.73 8.40 7.44
N ALA A 116 6.63 8.43 8.20
CA ALA A 116 6.68 8.15 9.64
C ALA A 116 7.15 6.72 9.94
N ILE A 117 6.62 5.72 9.25
CA ILE A 117 7.05 4.33 9.37
C ILE A 117 8.54 4.21 9.05
N ALA A 118 8.98 4.76 7.92
CA ALA A 118 10.37 4.67 7.50
C ALA A 118 11.32 5.32 8.52
N LEU A 119 10.95 6.48 9.08
CA LEU A 119 11.71 7.14 10.14
C LEU A 119 11.78 6.30 11.42
N ILE A 120 10.69 5.64 11.81
CA ILE A 120 10.67 4.73 12.97
C ILE A 120 11.60 3.53 12.71
N THR A 121 11.55 2.91 11.53
CA THR A 121 12.45 1.80 11.15
C THR A 121 13.89 2.22 11.27
N VAL A 122 14.21 3.39 10.71
CA VAL A 122 15.53 4.00 10.75
C VAL A 122 15.99 4.21 12.18
N TYR A 123 15.15 4.80 13.03
CA TYR A 123 15.47 5.06 14.43
C TYR A 123 15.77 3.76 15.20
N ILE A 124 14.93 2.73 15.02
CA ILE A 124 15.13 1.42 15.65
C ILE A 124 16.42 0.79 15.14
N MET A 125 16.61 0.72 13.81
CA MET A 125 17.76 0.08 13.18
C MET A 125 19.07 0.72 13.63
N THR A 126 19.14 2.05 13.65
CA THR A 126 20.35 2.78 14.05
C THR A 126 20.65 2.65 15.54
N THR A 127 19.63 2.73 16.41
CA THR A 127 19.80 2.54 17.85
C THR A 127 20.31 1.14 18.17
N VAL A 128 19.70 0.13 17.55
CA VAL A 128 20.10 -1.27 17.76
C VAL A 128 21.50 -1.53 17.20
N ALA A 129 21.80 -1.06 15.99
CA ALA A 129 23.13 -1.21 15.39
C ALA A 129 24.24 -0.58 16.25
N ASN A 130 24.01 0.63 16.77
CA ASN A 130 24.98 1.32 17.62
C ASN A 130 25.21 0.56 18.94
N ARG A 131 24.14 0.08 19.59
CA ARG A 131 24.25 -0.74 20.80
C ARG A 131 25.01 -2.04 20.55
N PHE A 132 24.77 -2.70 19.43
CA PHE A 132 25.51 -3.90 19.06
C PHE A 132 26.99 -3.62 18.77
N ASN A 133 27.31 -2.51 18.09
CA ASN A 133 28.69 -2.11 17.84
C ASN A 133 29.45 -1.83 19.15
N GLU A 134 28.79 -1.22 20.14
CA GLU A 134 29.36 -1.03 21.49
C GLU A 134 29.69 -2.37 22.17
N VAL A 135 28.79 -3.37 22.06
CA VAL A 135 28.98 -4.69 22.69
C VAL A 135 30.09 -5.50 22.03
N ILE A 136 30.24 -5.40 20.71
CA ILE A 136 31.15 -6.25 19.91
C ILE A 136 32.50 -5.57 19.66
N ASN A 137 32.67 -4.29 20.01
CA ASN A 137 33.85 -3.48 19.65
C ASN A 137 34.19 -3.60 18.16
N ASN A 138 33.17 -3.49 17.31
CA ASN A 138 33.36 -3.65 15.86
C ASN A 138 34.25 -2.52 15.32
N PRO A 139 35.40 -2.83 14.69
CA PRO A 139 36.32 -1.81 14.16
C PRO A 139 35.75 -1.04 12.95
N ASN A 140 34.66 -1.53 12.34
CA ASN A 140 34.00 -0.89 11.19
C ASN A 140 32.61 -0.37 11.56
N PRO A 141 32.51 0.75 12.30
CA PRO A 141 31.21 1.37 12.56
C PRO A 141 30.62 1.86 11.24
N HIS A 142 29.52 1.25 10.80
CA HIS A 142 28.76 1.78 9.68
C HIS A 142 28.12 3.11 10.06
N ASN A 143 28.16 4.07 9.14
CA ASN A 143 27.51 5.36 9.36
C ASN A 143 25.98 5.19 9.33
N ALA A 144 25.38 5.21 10.51
CA ALA A 144 23.95 5.10 10.76
C ALA A 144 23.12 6.11 9.93
N ILE A 145 23.60 7.34 9.76
CA ILE A 145 22.90 8.40 9.03
C ILE A 145 22.82 8.04 7.53
N ILE A 146 23.92 7.56 6.94
CA ILE A 146 23.95 7.19 5.52
C ILE A 146 23.02 6.00 5.25
N LEU A 147 23.07 4.97 6.09
CA LEU A 147 22.16 3.81 6.00
C LEU A 147 20.70 4.24 6.04
N SER A 148 20.40 5.20 6.92
CA SER A 148 19.07 5.75 7.10
C SER A 148 18.55 6.48 5.87
N ILE A 149 19.40 7.33 5.27
CA ILE A 149 19.04 8.08 4.06
C ILE A 149 18.79 7.13 2.90
N ILE A 150 19.69 6.15 2.68
CA ILE A 150 19.54 5.17 1.60
C ILE A 150 18.23 4.40 1.77
N TYR A 151 17.97 3.86 2.98
CA TYR A 151 16.75 3.12 3.25
C TYR A 151 15.50 3.99 3.06
N LEU A 152 15.47 5.19 3.64
CA LEU A 152 14.33 6.11 3.56
C LEU A 152 14.02 6.49 2.10
N VAL A 153 15.04 6.80 1.30
CA VAL A 153 14.88 7.16 -0.11
C VAL A 153 14.36 5.97 -0.90
N CYS A 154 14.99 4.79 -0.77
CA CYS A 154 14.57 3.59 -1.49
C CYS A 154 13.17 3.12 -1.09
N PHE A 155 12.83 3.17 0.21
CA PHE A 155 11.52 2.80 0.73
C PHE A 155 10.41 3.76 0.30
N SER A 156 10.68 5.05 0.29
CA SER A 156 9.67 6.05 -0.09
C SER A 156 9.53 6.21 -1.61
N ALA A 157 10.55 5.81 -2.39
CA ALA A 157 10.58 6.00 -3.83
C ALA A 157 9.38 5.41 -4.58
N PRO A 158 8.94 4.16 -4.35
CA PRO A 158 7.77 3.59 -5.04
C PRO A 158 6.50 4.43 -4.88
N TYR A 159 6.26 4.95 -3.67
CA TYR A 159 5.12 5.81 -3.38
C TYR A 159 5.20 7.16 -4.10
N PHE A 160 6.36 7.83 -4.02
CA PHE A 160 6.55 9.11 -4.70
C PHE A 160 6.46 8.97 -6.23
N ILE A 161 7.05 7.92 -6.80
CA ILE A 161 6.94 7.63 -8.24
C ILE A 161 5.48 7.46 -8.65
N TYR A 162 4.70 6.74 -7.85
CA TYR A 162 3.26 6.56 -8.08
C TYR A 162 2.49 7.89 -8.02
N LYS A 163 2.65 8.67 -6.94
CA LYS A 163 1.95 9.96 -6.78
C LYS A 163 2.36 11.00 -7.83
N ILE A 164 3.63 11.05 -8.23
CA ILE A 164 4.07 11.97 -9.30
C ILE A 164 3.42 11.59 -10.63
N LYS A 165 3.37 10.29 -10.97
CA LYS A 165 2.70 9.82 -12.20
C LYS A 165 1.21 10.16 -12.20
N ASP A 166 0.55 9.96 -11.07
CA ASP A 166 -0.87 10.28 -10.89
C ASP A 166 -1.15 11.80 -11.09
N LEU A 167 -0.33 12.65 -10.48
CA LEU A 167 -0.42 14.11 -10.62
C LEU A 167 -0.23 14.58 -12.07
N VAL A 168 0.76 14.02 -12.77
CA VAL A 168 1.05 14.35 -14.18
C VAL A 168 -0.09 13.91 -15.08
N TRP A 169 -0.67 12.74 -14.84
CA TRP A 169 -1.78 12.21 -15.61
C TRP A 169 -3.03 13.09 -15.49
N HIS A 170 -3.40 13.50 -14.28
CA HIS A 170 -4.55 14.38 -14.05
C HIS A 170 -4.36 15.78 -14.63
N LYS A 171 -3.13 16.30 -14.63
CA LYS A 171 -2.81 17.59 -15.27
C LYS A 171 -3.00 17.51 -16.79
N LYS A 172 -2.67 16.38 -17.41
CA LYS A 172 -2.82 16.16 -18.87
C LYS A 172 -4.30 16.09 -19.30
N GLN A 173 -5.19 15.58 -18.47
CA GLN A 173 -6.64 15.51 -18.76
C GLN A 173 -7.37 16.85 -18.61
N LYS A 174 -6.85 17.77 -17.77
CA LYS A 174 -7.43 19.11 -17.59
C LYS A 174 -6.90 20.16 -18.58
N ALA A 175 -5.94 19.81 -19.44
CA ALA A 175 -5.48 20.73 -20.48
C ALA A 175 -6.58 20.86 -21.56
N PRO A 176 -7.04 22.08 -21.89
CA PRO A 176 -8.00 22.27 -22.96
C PRO A 176 -7.43 21.72 -24.28
N PRO A 177 -8.26 21.14 -25.16
CA PRO A 177 -7.79 20.72 -26.48
C PRO A 177 -7.13 21.91 -27.16
N ALA A 178 -5.90 21.70 -27.65
CA ALA A 178 -5.19 22.71 -28.41
C ALA A 178 -6.12 23.17 -29.55
N ALA A 179 -6.45 24.47 -29.57
CA ALA A 179 -7.22 25.06 -30.64
C ALA A 179 -6.47 24.79 -31.96
N ALA A 180 -7.05 23.92 -32.78
CA ALA A 180 -6.59 23.60 -34.13
C ALA A 180 -7.57 24.21 -35.14
#